data_AF-A0A3B9J023-F1
#
_entry.id   AF-A0A3B9J023-F1
#
_cell.length_a   1.000
_cell.length_b   1.000
_cell.length_c   1.000
_cell.angle_alpha   90.00
_cell.angle_beta   90.00
_cell.angle_gamma   90.00
#
_symmetry.space_group_name_H-M   'P 1'
#
loop_
_entity.id
_entity.type
_entity.pdbx_description
1 polymer ?
#
loop_
_entity_poly.entity_id
_entity_poly.type
_entity_poly.pdbx_seq_one_letter_code
_entity_poly.pdbx_strand_id
1 'polypeptide(L)'
;MEYAPNVPKLKKMRTAKTLLYVFSADILSLFIGLTLASSSTFIIRLISAVCTSLILAVLLSGLAIKTANADLKDERINNKKINIMLPVSMGITASFPAALSWCILRLSMGKFDFYRWHKLINGYFLQIYNFIEPDASSSALSAGEVNIMLILVFIPMIVFLTAYFLVYKGIIHIEK
;
A
#
# COMPACT_ATOMS: atom_id res chain seq x y z
N MET A 1 -12.56 35.27 -11.90
CA MET A 1 -13.16 34.49 -10.81
C MET A 1 -12.22 33.36 -10.46
N GLU A 2 -11.51 33.52 -9.34
CA GLU A 2 -10.51 32.59 -8.84
C GLU A 2 -11.22 31.32 -8.37
N TYR A 3 -11.19 30.26 -9.18
CA TYR A 3 -11.71 28.96 -8.82
C TYR A 3 -10.72 28.33 -7.83
N ALA A 4 -10.68 28.82 -6.60
CA ALA A 4 -9.95 28.16 -5.53
C ALA A 4 -10.57 26.77 -5.36
N PRO A 5 -9.89 25.68 -5.73
CA PRO A 5 -10.44 24.36 -5.52
C PRO A 5 -10.70 24.23 -4.02
N ASN A 6 -11.93 23.88 -3.66
CA ASN A 6 -12.35 23.70 -2.28
C ASN A 6 -11.47 22.60 -1.67
N VAL A 7 -10.38 23.01 -1.01
CA VAL A 7 -9.27 22.19 -0.50
C VAL A 7 -9.75 20.90 0.20
N PRO A 8 -10.82 20.91 1.03
CA PRO A 8 -11.34 19.68 1.62
C PRO A 8 -11.92 18.67 0.61
N LYS A 9 -12.54 19.12 -0.49
CA LYS A 9 -13.05 18.23 -1.54
C LYS A 9 -11.92 17.59 -2.35
N LEU A 10 -10.89 18.37 -2.68
CA LEU A 10 -9.71 17.87 -3.41
C LEU A 10 -8.96 16.80 -2.60
N LYS A 11 -8.77 17.03 -1.30
CA LYS A 11 -8.14 16.07 -0.38
C LYS A 11 -8.93 14.76 -0.32
N LYS A 12 -10.25 14.84 -0.10
CA LYS A 12 -11.14 13.66 -0.05
C LYS A 12 -11.08 12.82 -1.32
N MET A 13 -11.08 13.45 -2.49
CA MET A 13 -11.04 12.73 -3.77
C MET A 13 -9.68 12.03 -3.97
N ARG A 14 -8.57 12.66 -3.59
CA ARG A 14 -7.22 12.07 -3.72
C ARG A 14 -6.99 10.93 -2.73
N THR A 15 -7.48 11.03 -1.50
CA THR A 15 -7.41 9.94 -0.51
C THR A 15 -8.27 8.75 -0.92
N ALA A 16 -9.49 9.00 -1.42
CA ALA A 16 -10.36 7.93 -1.92
C ALA A 16 -9.74 7.18 -3.11
N LYS A 17 -9.11 7.91 -4.06
CA LYS A 17 -8.35 7.29 -5.16
C LYS A 17 -7.22 6.42 -4.65
N THR A 18 -6.49 6.88 -3.62
CA THR A 18 -5.38 6.10 -3.04
C THR A 18 -5.87 4.79 -2.45
N LEU A 19 -6.96 4.82 -1.67
CA LEU A 19 -7.58 3.61 -1.12
C LEU A 19 -8.07 2.66 -2.22
N LEU A 20 -8.66 3.20 -3.30
CA LEU A 20 -9.11 2.39 -4.42
C LEU A 20 -7.93 1.65 -5.08
N TYR A 21 -6.80 2.32 -5.30
CA TYR A 21 -5.61 1.67 -5.87
C TYR A 21 -5.03 0.59 -4.95
N VAL A 22 -5.00 0.84 -3.64
CA VAL A 22 -4.59 -0.19 -2.65
C VAL A 22 -5.54 -1.38 -2.69
N PHE A 23 -6.85 -1.15 -2.73
CA PHE A 23 -7.85 -2.20 -2.81
C PHE A 23 -7.78 -2.99 -4.12
N SER A 24 -7.53 -2.31 -5.25
CA SER A 24 -7.28 -2.97 -6.53
C SER A 24 -6.02 -3.83 -6.50
N ALA A 25 -4.93 -3.32 -5.91
CA ALA A 25 -3.70 -4.10 -5.72
C ALA A 25 -3.94 -5.34 -4.87
N ASP A 26 -4.78 -5.20 -3.83
CA ASP A 26 -5.15 -6.28 -2.94
C ASP A 26 -5.95 -7.38 -3.66
N ILE A 27 -7.01 -7.02 -4.38
CA ILE A 27 -7.80 -7.98 -5.17
C ILE A 27 -6.94 -8.71 -6.21
N LEU A 28 -6.11 -7.97 -6.96
CA LEU A 28 -5.23 -8.57 -7.97
C LEU A 28 -4.21 -9.53 -7.34
N SER A 29 -3.68 -9.15 -6.18
CA SER A 29 -2.74 -9.97 -5.44
C SER A 29 -3.39 -11.22 -4.87
N LEU A 30 -4.60 -11.11 -4.33
CA LEU A 30 -5.37 -12.26 -3.86
C LEU A 30 -5.69 -13.22 -5.00
N PHE A 31 -6.09 -12.70 -6.16
CA PHE A 31 -6.34 -13.52 -7.34
C PHE A 31 -5.11 -14.35 -7.71
N ILE A 32 -3.95 -13.71 -7.85
CA ILE A 32 -2.69 -14.40 -8.17
C ILE A 32 -2.26 -15.35 -7.06
N GLY A 33 -2.37 -14.91 -5.81
CA GLY A 33 -2.04 -15.71 -4.63
C GLY A 33 -2.87 -17.00 -4.55
N LEU A 34 -4.18 -16.92 -4.82
CA LEU A 34 -5.08 -18.07 -4.83
C LEU A 34 -4.86 -18.98 -6.05
N THR A 35 -4.59 -18.42 -7.23
CA THR A 35 -4.28 -19.22 -8.43
C THR A 35 -2.98 -20.03 -8.25
N LEU A 36 -1.96 -19.43 -7.63
CA LEU A 36 -0.67 -20.07 -7.39
C LEU A 36 -0.62 -20.90 -6.09
N ALA A 37 -1.62 -20.77 -5.20
CA ALA A 37 -1.69 -21.51 -3.93
C ALA A 37 -1.81 -23.03 -4.12
N SER A 38 -2.28 -23.49 -5.29
CA SER A 38 -2.34 -24.91 -5.64
C SER A 38 -0.95 -25.56 -5.70
N SER A 39 0.10 -24.78 -5.90
CA SER A 39 1.47 -25.31 -5.88
C SER A 39 2.02 -25.42 -4.46
N SER A 40 2.40 -26.63 -4.07
CA SER A 40 3.08 -26.92 -2.79
C SER A 40 4.57 -26.55 -2.78
N THR A 41 5.14 -26.14 -3.92
CA THR A 41 6.59 -25.91 -4.04
C THR A 41 7.01 -24.55 -3.49
N PHE A 42 8.11 -24.53 -2.72
CA PHE A 42 8.68 -23.31 -2.13
C PHE A 42 8.97 -22.23 -3.17
N ILE A 43 9.52 -22.62 -4.33
CA ILE A 43 9.89 -21.70 -5.42
C ILE A 43 8.66 -20.95 -5.94
N ILE A 44 7.54 -21.63 -6.14
CA ILE A 44 6.31 -21.00 -6.66
C ILE A 44 5.72 -20.03 -5.63
N ARG A 45 5.78 -20.35 -4.33
CA ARG A 45 5.37 -19.42 -3.26
C ARG A 45 6.24 -18.17 -3.23
N LEU A 46 7.55 -18.31 -3.42
CA LEU A 46 8.47 -17.16 -3.48
C LEU A 46 8.17 -16.27 -4.68
N ILE A 47 8.01 -16.85 -5.87
CA ILE A 47 7.64 -16.11 -7.08
C ILE A 47 6.30 -15.40 -6.90
N SER A 48 5.32 -16.09 -6.30
CA SER A 48 4.01 -15.50 -5.99
C SER A 48 4.15 -14.31 -5.04
N ALA A 49 4.93 -14.42 -3.96
CA ALA A 49 5.18 -13.33 -3.02
C ALA A 49 5.83 -12.09 -3.69
N VAL A 50 6.80 -12.31 -4.57
CA VAL A 50 7.44 -11.23 -5.34
C VAL A 50 6.42 -10.60 -6.30
N CYS A 51 5.60 -11.40 -6.98
CA CYS A 51 4.62 -10.90 -7.92
C CYS A 51 3.54 -10.04 -7.24
N THR A 52 2.97 -10.51 -6.12
CA THR A 52 1.92 -9.77 -5.40
C THR A 52 2.44 -8.46 -4.80
N SER A 53 3.66 -8.47 -4.24
CA SER A 53 4.30 -7.24 -3.74
C SER A 53 4.65 -6.26 -4.85
N LEU A 54 5.06 -6.76 -6.04
CA LEU A 54 5.36 -5.93 -7.20
C LEU A 54 4.11 -5.26 -7.78
N ILE A 55 2.94 -5.91 -7.72
CA ILE A 55 1.66 -5.31 -8.15
C ILE A 55 1.33 -4.09 -7.30
N LEU A 56 1.44 -4.21 -5.97
CA LEU A 56 1.32 -3.08 -5.07
C LEU A 56 2.30 -1.97 -5.45
N ALA A 57 3.57 -2.33 -5.65
CA ALA A 57 4.63 -1.39 -5.97
C ALA A 57 4.34 -0.59 -7.25
N VAL A 58 3.96 -1.28 -8.32
CA VAL A 58 3.68 -0.67 -9.64
C VAL A 58 2.43 0.20 -9.60
N LEU A 59 1.35 -0.26 -8.97
CA LEU A 59 0.11 0.50 -8.90
C LEU A 59 0.26 1.78 -8.08
N LEU A 60 0.91 1.70 -6.91
CA LEU A 60 1.16 2.87 -6.08
C LEU A 60 2.18 3.83 -6.71
N SER A 61 3.23 3.30 -7.35
CA SER A 61 4.19 4.14 -8.08
C SER A 61 3.51 4.85 -9.25
N GLY A 62 2.66 4.14 -10.01
CA GLY A 62 1.90 4.73 -11.11
C GLY A 62 0.93 5.83 -10.65
N LEU A 63 0.27 5.64 -9.49
CA LEU A 63 -0.54 6.69 -8.87
C LEU A 63 0.32 7.88 -8.40
N ALA A 64 1.45 7.62 -7.74
CA ALA A 64 2.38 8.63 -7.26
C ALA A 64 2.93 9.49 -8.40
N ILE A 65 3.36 8.87 -9.50
CA ILE A 65 3.79 9.52 -10.73
C ILE A 65 2.71 10.44 -11.30
N LYS A 66 1.48 9.93 -11.44
CA LYS A 66 0.34 10.72 -11.96
C LYS A 66 0.05 11.91 -11.05
N THR A 67 0.17 11.72 -9.74
CA THR A 67 -0.06 12.78 -8.74
C THR A 67 1.05 13.83 -8.80
N ALA A 68 2.32 13.43 -8.84
CA ALA A 68 3.46 14.34 -8.96
C ALA A 68 3.41 15.16 -10.25
N ASN A 69 3.07 14.55 -11.39
CA ASN A 69 2.92 15.24 -12.66
C ASN A 69 1.74 16.23 -12.66
N ALA A 70 0.63 15.90 -12.01
CA ALA A 70 -0.49 16.82 -11.84
C ALA A 70 -0.09 18.01 -10.96
N ASP A 71 0.62 17.74 -9.86
CA ASP A 71 1.10 18.77 -8.94
C ASP A 71 2.11 19.71 -9.62
N LEU A 72 3.10 19.18 -10.36
CA LEU A 72 4.05 19.98 -11.15
C LEU A 72 3.35 20.83 -12.22
N LYS A 73 2.30 20.29 -12.86
CA LYS A 73 1.51 21.05 -13.84
C LYS A 73 0.74 22.18 -13.16
N ASP A 74 0.15 21.92 -12.00
CA ASP A 74 -0.59 22.92 -11.23
C ASP A 74 0.33 24.02 -10.69
N GLU A 75 1.58 23.70 -10.30
CA GLU A 75 2.59 24.70 -9.92
C GLU A 75 2.95 25.62 -11.10
N ARG A 76 3.15 25.05 -12.30
CA ARG A 76 3.46 25.83 -13.51
C ARG A 76 2.33 26.77 -13.90
N ILE A 77 1.08 26.33 -13.76
CA ILE A 77 -0.09 27.12 -14.14
C ILE A 77 -0.38 28.21 -13.09
N ASN A 78 -0.30 27.87 -11.81
CA ASN A 78 -0.76 28.75 -10.73
C ASN A 78 0.38 29.52 -10.03
N ASN A 79 1.64 29.28 -10.39
CA ASN A 79 2.84 29.85 -9.76
C ASN A 79 2.89 29.74 -8.22
N LYS A 80 2.18 28.74 -7.66
CA LYS A 80 2.11 28.46 -6.23
C LYS A 80 2.72 27.08 -5.98
N LYS A 81 3.69 27.01 -5.07
CA LYS A 81 4.27 25.73 -4.63
C LYS A 81 3.21 24.87 -3.95
N ILE A 82 3.21 23.58 -4.25
CA ILE A 82 2.31 22.59 -3.67
C ILE A 82 2.71 22.35 -2.21
N ASN A 83 1.70 22.20 -1.35
CA ASN A 83 1.93 21.83 0.04
C ASN A 83 2.27 20.34 0.14
N ILE A 84 3.49 20.04 0.58
CA ILE A 84 4.04 18.69 0.78
C ILE A 84 3.17 17.84 1.73
N MET A 85 2.37 18.45 2.61
CA MET A 85 1.43 17.72 3.47
C MET A 85 0.39 16.92 2.70
N LEU A 86 0.07 17.33 1.48
CA LEU A 86 -0.94 16.67 0.67
C LEU A 86 -0.49 15.29 0.15
N PRO A 87 0.67 15.14 -0.53
CA PRO A 87 1.20 13.83 -0.90
C PRO A 87 1.56 12.96 0.31
N VAL A 88 2.04 13.57 1.41
CA VAL A 88 2.29 12.83 2.67
C VAL A 88 1.00 12.20 3.20
N SER A 89 -0.10 12.95 3.20
CA SER A 89 -1.40 12.42 3.63
C SER A 89 -1.90 11.27 2.75
N MET A 90 -1.58 11.28 1.45
CA MET A 90 -1.90 10.17 0.55
C MET A 90 -1.06 8.93 0.87
N GLY A 91 0.25 9.10 1.09
CA GLY A 91 1.13 8.00 1.52
C GLY A 91 0.67 7.35 2.82
N ILE A 92 0.30 8.15 3.84
CA ILE A 92 -0.25 7.63 5.10
C ILE A 92 -1.57 6.89 4.85
N THR A 93 -2.44 7.43 3.99
CA THR A 93 -3.71 6.78 3.64
C THR A 93 -3.49 5.43 2.95
N ALA A 94 -2.43 5.29 2.13
CA ALA A 94 -2.12 4.03 1.46
C ALA A 94 -1.80 2.90 2.45
N SER A 95 -1.18 3.23 3.60
CA SER A 95 -0.86 2.25 4.65
C SER A 95 -1.95 2.10 5.70
N PHE A 96 -3.03 2.89 5.63
CA PHE A 96 -4.09 2.88 6.63
C PHE A 96 -4.77 1.50 6.79
N PRO A 97 -5.13 0.76 5.72
CA PRO A 97 -5.71 -0.58 5.86
C PRO A 97 -4.75 -1.58 6.53
N ALA A 98 -3.46 -1.52 6.17
CA ALA A 98 -2.43 -2.36 6.77
C ALA A 98 -2.19 -2.03 8.24
N ALA A 99 -2.13 -0.74 8.58
CA ALA A 99 -1.94 -0.29 9.95
C ALA A 99 -3.12 -0.66 10.84
N LEU A 100 -4.35 -0.45 10.36
CA LEU A 100 -5.56 -0.80 11.09
C LEU A 100 -5.65 -2.31 11.34
N SER A 101 -5.41 -3.11 10.30
CA SER A 101 -5.42 -4.57 10.43
C SER A 101 -4.29 -5.10 11.32
N TRP A 102 -3.12 -4.44 11.35
CA TRP A 102 -2.03 -4.79 12.27
C TRP A 102 -2.39 -4.44 13.73
N CYS A 103 -2.99 -3.27 13.99
CA CYS A 103 -3.45 -2.90 15.32
C CYS A 103 -4.46 -3.91 15.87
N ILE A 104 -5.42 -4.35 15.04
CA ILE A 104 -6.40 -5.37 15.44
C ILE A 104 -5.71 -6.72 15.70
N LEU A 105 -4.75 -7.13 14.85
CA LEU A 105 -3.97 -8.34 15.06
C LEU A 105 -3.21 -8.32 16.39
N ARG A 106 -2.61 -7.18 16.75
CA ARG A 106 -1.90 -7.03 18.02
C ARG A 106 -2.84 -7.16 19.22
N LEU A 107 -4.06 -6.64 19.10
CA LEU A 107 -5.09 -6.76 20.14
C LEU A 107 -5.70 -8.16 20.22
N SER A 108 -5.67 -8.93 19.12
CA SER A 108 -6.25 -10.27 19.05
C SER A 108 -5.37 -11.35 19.67
N MET A 109 -4.06 -11.09 19.83
CA MET A 109 -3.11 -12.02 20.45
C MET A 109 -3.63 -12.51 21.81
N GLY A 110 -3.89 -13.82 21.91
CA GLY A 110 -4.39 -14.46 23.13
C GLY A 110 -5.87 -14.17 23.49
N LYS A 111 -6.63 -13.49 22.62
CA LYS A 111 -8.04 -13.16 22.85
C LYS A 111 -8.98 -13.77 21.83
N PHE A 112 -8.66 -13.66 20.54
CA PHE A 112 -9.49 -14.18 19.45
C PHE A 112 -8.67 -14.35 18.16
N ASP A 113 -9.17 -15.18 17.24
CA ASP A 113 -8.50 -15.41 15.95
C ASP A 113 -8.82 -14.30 14.94
N PHE A 114 -7.80 -13.50 14.62
CA PHE A 114 -7.85 -12.46 13.59
C PHE A 114 -6.80 -12.64 12.49
N TYR A 115 -5.83 -13.54 12.68
CA TYR A 115 -4.69 -13.65 11.78
C TYR A 115 -5.09 -14.02 10.35
N ARG A 116 -6.06 -14.92 10.17
CA ARG A 116 -6.66 -15.22 8.86
C ARG A 116 -7.19 -13.97 8.15
N TRP A 117 -7.90 -13.11 8.88
CA TRP A 117 -8.45 -11.87 8.34
C TRP A 117 -7.37 -10.85 8.02
N HIS A 118 -6.35 -10.76 8.88
CA HIS A 118 -5.19 -9.90 8.63
C HIS A 118 -4.47 -10.28 7.31
N LYS A 119 -4.29 -11.58 7.02
CA LYS A 119 -3.72 -12.05 5.75
C LYS A 119 -4.56 -11.66 4.54
N LEU A 120 -5.89 -11.72 4.67
CA LEU A 120 -6.82 -11.40 3.58
C LEU A 120 -6.91 -9.89 3.29
N ILE A 121 -6.88 -9.06 4.34
CA ILE A 121 -6.90 -7.58 4.20
C ILE A 121 -5.61 -7.05 3.58
N ASN A 122 -4.52 -7.82 3.70
CA ASN A 122 -3.20 -7.50 3.17
C ASN A 122 -2.75 -8.59 2.19
N GLY A 123 -3.62 -8.92 1.25
CA GLY A 123 -3.44 -9.95 0.22
C GLY A 123 -2.17 -9.77 -0.61
N TYR A 124 -1.73 -8.54 -0.84
CA TYR A 124 -0.44 -8.24 -1.49
C TYR A 124 0.79 -8.78 -0.75
N PHE A 125 0.68 -9.06 0.54
CA PHE A 125 1.70 -9.72 1.36
C PHE A 125 1.30 -11.11 1.87
N LEU A 126 0.20 -11.69 1.38
CA LEU A 126 -0.33 -12.97 1.86
C LEU A 126 0.73 -14.07 1.90
N GLN A 127 1.50 -14.23 0.82
CA GLN A 127 2.55 -15.25 0.77
C GLN A 127 3.72 -14.94 1.70
N ILE A 128 4.03 -13.65 1.93
CA ILE A 128 5.04 -13.23 2.91
C ILE A 128 4.58 -13.60 4.32
N TYR A 129 3.31 -13.35 4.66
CA TYR A 129 2.77 -13.76 5.95
C TYR A 129 2.77 -15.27 6.13
N ASN A 130 2.50 -16.05 5.06
CA ASN A 130 2.60 -17.51 5.12
C ASN A 130 4.03 -18.03 5.29
N PHE A 131 5.06 -17.27 4.90
CA PHE A 131 6.45 -17.60 5.21
C PHE A 131 6.82 -17.30 6.66
N ILE A 132 6.19 -16.30 7.27
CA ILE A 132 6.38 -15.96 8.69
C ILE A 132 5.71 -17.02 9.55
N GLU A 133 4.39 -17.20 9.41
CA GLU A 133 3.63 -18.23 10.12
C GLU A 133 2.59 -18.84 9.15
N PRO A 134 2.74 -20.11 8.75
CA PRO A 134 1.79 -20.78 7.87
C PRO A 134 0.41 -21.01 8.49
N ASP A 135 0.31 -21.12 9.82
CA ASP A 135 -0.97 -21.27 10.51
C ASP A 135 -1.89 -20.05 10.26
N ALA A 136 -3.19 -20.24 10.39
CA ALA A 136 -4.20 -19.19 10.31
C ALA A 136 -4.65 -18.68 11.70
N SER A 137 -4.22 -19.36 12.78
CA SER A 137 -4.57 -18.97 14.15
C SER A 137 -3.69 -17.84 14.68
N SER A 138 -4.32 -16.93 15.43
CA SER A 138 -3.62 -15.89 16.19
C SER A 138 -2.89 -16.41 17.43
N SER A 139 -3.18 -17.63 17.86
CA SER A 139 -2.51 -18.27 19.01
C SER A 139 -1.13 -18.83 18.67
N ALA A 140 -0.89 -19.15 17.40
CA ALA A 140 0.41 -19.58 16.89
C ALA A 140 1.41 -18.42 16.76
N LEU A 141 0.93 -17.17 16.71
CA LEU A 141 1.79 -16.00 16.52
C LEU A 141 2.57 -15.64 17.78
N SER A 142 3.88 -15.57 17.62
CA SER A 142 4.78 -14.93 18.57
C SER A 142 4.71 -13.40 18.47
N ALA A 143 5.08 -12.71 19.56
CA ALA A 143 5.19 -11.25 19.57
C ALA A 143 6.25 -10.74 18.59
N GLY A 144 7.27 -11.55 18.28
CA GLY A 144 8.31 -11.23 17.31
C GLY A 144 7.78 -11.18 15.89
N GLU A 145 6.97 -12.16 15.50
CA GLU A 145 6.37 -12.23 14.15
C GLU A 145 5.42 -11.07 13.90
N VAL A 146 4.59 -10.71 14.89
CA VAL A 146 3.72 -9.54 14.81
C VAL A 146 4.53 -8.25 14.61
N ASN A 147 5.69 -8.13 15.27
CA ASN A 147 6.56 -6.96 15.10
C ASN A 147 7.23 -6.94 13.71
N ILE A 148 7.58 -8.09 13.13
CA ILE A 148 8.09 -8.15 11.75
C ILE A 148 7.02 -7.69 10.76
N MET A 149 5.76 -8.09 10.96
CA MET A 149 4.64 -7.64 10.13
C MET A 149 4.42 -6.12 10.17
N LEU A 150 4.81 -5.45 11.27
CA LEU A 150 4.75 -3.98 11.36
C LEU A 150 5.63 -3.31 10.30
N ILE A 151 6.75 -3.91 9.90
CA ILE A 151 7.63 -3.35 8.87
C ILE A 151 6.88 -3.32 7.52
N LEU A 152 6.13 -4.38 7.23
CA LEU A 152 5.35 -4.51 6.00
C LEU A 152 4.23 -3.47 5.91
N VAL A 153 3.67 -3.03 7.04
CA VAL A 153 2.63 -1.98 7.10
C VAL A 153 3.09 -0.68 6.45
N PHE A 154 4.37 -0.33 6.55
CA PHE A 154 4.89 0.93 6.03
C PHE A 154 5.26 0.87 4.54
N ILE A 155 5.31 -0.31 3.93
CA ILE A 155 5.73 -0.46 2.53
C ILE A 155 4.83 0.33 1.55
N PRO A 156 3.48 0.30 1.63
CA PRO A 156 2.63 1.10 0.75
C PRO A 156 2.97 2.60 0.81
N MET A 157 3.19 3.13 2.01
CA MET A 157 3.58 4.54 2.21
C MET A 157 4.95 4.83 1.60
N ILE A 158 5.95 3.97 1.86
CA ILE A 158 7.31 4.15 1.36
C ILE A 158 7.33 4.13 -0.17
N VAL A 159 6.65 3.15 -0.80
CA VAL A 159 6.55 3.05 -2.27
C VAL A 159 5.92 4.32 -2.84
N PHE A 160 4.80 4.77 -2.30
CA PHE A 160 4.12 5.95 -2.82
C PHE A 160 4.98 7.21 -2.69
N LEU A 161 5.57 7.46 -1.52
CA LEU A 161 6.34 8.68 -1.27
C LEU A 161 7.65 8.69 -2.04
N THR A 162 8.35 7.56 -2.12
CA THR A 162 9.60 7.48 -2.90
C THR A 162 9.33 7.78 -4.37
N ALA A 163 8.34 7.12 -4.99
CA ALA A 163 7.96 7.38 -6.37
C ALA A 163 7.50 8.84 -6.59
N TYR A 164 6.71 9.40 -5.67
CA TYR A 164 6.27 10.79 -5.76
C TYR A 164 7.45 11.77 -5.73
N PHE A 165 8.34 11.66 -4.73
CA PHE A 165 9.45 12.59 -4.57
C PHE A 165 10.49 12.46 -5.67
N LEU A 166 10.72 11.25 -6.19
CA LEU A 166 11.63 11.03 -7.32
C LEU A 166 11.14 11.75 -8.58
N VAL A 167 9.84 11.72 -8.85
CA VAL A 167 9.24 12.43 -9.99
C VAL A 167 9.18 13.92 -9.75
N TYR A 168 8.75 14.35 -8.55
CA TYR A 168 8.61 15.76 -8.21
C TYR A 168 9.98 16.49 -8.23
N LYS A 169 11.06 15.82 -7.80
CA LYS A 169 12.43 16.35 -7.90
C LYS A 169 13.02 16.29 -9.31
N GLY A 170 12.33 15.69 -10.28
CA GLY A 170 12.84 15.50 -11.65
C GLY A 170 13.95 14.47 -11.77
N ILE A 171 14.12 13.56 -10.79
CA ILE A 171 15.11 12.48 -10.87
C ILE A 171 14.64 11.42 -11.88
N ILE A 172 13.33 11.16 -11.92
CA ILE A 172 12.71 10.29 -12.92
C ILE A 172 11.94 11.16 -13.90
N HIS A 173 12.46 11.30 -15.12
CA HIS A 173 11.74 11.85 -16.25
C HIS A 173 10.97 10.74 -16.94
N ILE A 174 9.64 10.83 -16.88
CA ILE A 174 8.78 9.96 -17.68
C ILE A 174 8.42 10.78 -18.91
N GLU A 175 9.17 10.56 -20.00
CA GLU A 175 8.79 11.05 -21.32
C GLU A 175 7.39 10.54 -21.66
N LYS A 176 6.56 11.45 -22.16
CA LYS A 176 5.19 11.18 -22.58
C LYS A 176 5.13 10.94 -24.07
#